data_AF-A0A0G4IXT6-F1
#
_entry.id   AF-A0A0G4IXT6-F1
#
_cell.length_a   1.000
_cell.length_b   1.000
_cell.length_c   1.000
_cell.angle_alpha   90.00
_cell.angle_beta   90.00
_cell.angle_gamma   90.00
#
_symmetry.space_group_name_H-M   'P 1'
#
loop_
_entity.id
_entity.type
_entity.pdbx_description
1 polymer ?
#
loop_
_entity_poly.entity_id
_entity_poly.type
_entity_poly.pdbx_seq_one_letter_code
_entity_poly.pdbx_strand_id
1 'polypeptide(L)'
;MKRRTSNTASRAASEKGKRSSLRGASSNAEAKTLGAAQRRGSGADNAKNELVVSVERPARSTQQAGVDVAKSAEIERKSSPKRLNYVPKFTVRIVLAGDCGVGKSALLSRLRGDPVLLGHAPQPTIGAAFCRYRMKESDIDLKIVELSGHRAFHQKLCPATLSKKPDIVGLVYNVSDPSSLESMRTYWGPRSLNEKWIPEQTRIMLIGIVDDARSREVNIDAAKKTASGLARALKRKQVDFTEVESSKDGNVVDLFTTIGNGVALRMLTQVTGQLKKVNASALQTKAMLRKTGFSEEFTSRNKLEPLCGFMTDRSDDPELEELLDGEEDDEDDGAESASSTKRWVELRGDHLVAFASLKDVKNGALPACDIEIRPDTCRARLLGGINIELVVGSKRYVFKPPARTVAQHWLSAINGLLANAPMTVEDIQEPDIPHS
;
A
#
# COMPACT_ATOMS: atom_id res chain seq x y z
N MET A 1 62.35 -30.20 -45.81
CA MET A 1 62.56 -28.79 -45.41
C MET A 1 61.87 -28.61 -44.05
N LYS A 2 62.58 -28.64 -42.91
CA LYS A 2 63.13 -27.49 -42.13
C LYS A 2 62.11 -26.33 -42.05
N ARG A 3 61.74 -25.74 -40.91
CA ARG A 3 62.33 -25.67 -39.55
C ARG A 3 61.34 -24.96 -38.60
N ARG A 4 61.41 -25.29 -37.31
CA ARG A 4 61.07 -24.44 -36.13
C ARG A 4 61.86 -23.13 -36.11
N THR A 5 61.31 -22.09 -35.47
CA THR A 5 61.93 -21.14 -34.51
C THR A 5 60.83 -20.15 -34.06
N SER A 6 60.48 -19.86 -32.79
CA SER A 6 61.15 -19.63 -31.49
C SER A 6 61.54 -18.16 -31.21
N ASN A 7 61.20 -17.72 -29.98
CA ASN A 7 61.81 -16.66 -29.13
C ASN A 7 61.50 -15.19 -29.50
N THR A 8 61.43 -14.21 -28.59
CA THR A 8 62.05 -13.88 -27.27
C THR A 8 61.07 -12.95 -26.49
N ALA A 9 60.93 -12.85 -25.16
CA ALA A 9 61.80 -12.82 -23.97
C ALA A 9 62.53 -11.48 -23.67
N SER A 10 62.09 -10.77 -22.61
CA SER A 10 62.90 -9.96 -21.65
C SER A 10 62.04 -9.68 -20.39
N ARG A 11 62.32 -10.13 -19.15
CA ARG A 11 63.39 -9.82 -18.14
C ARG A 11 63.42 -8.32 -17.76
N ALA A 12 63.53 -7.84 -16.51
CA ALA A 12 63.97 -8.34 -15.18
C ALA A 12 63.41 -7.35 -14.09
N ALA A 13 63.02 -7.70 -12.86
CA ALA A 13 63.73 -8.13 -11.63
C ALA A 13 64.07 -7.01 -10.60
N SER A 14 63.80 -7.33 -9.32
CA SER A 14 64.48 -6.93 -8.06
C SER A 14 64.17 -5.59 -7.38
N GLU A 15 63.67 -5.62 -6.13
CA GLU A 15 64.52 -5.34 -4.95
C GLU A 15 63.87 -5.68 -3.59
N LYS A 16 64.74 -6.09 -2.64
CA LYS A 16 64.47 -6.47 -1.24
C LYS A 16 64.59 -5.25 -0.32
N GLY A 17 63.85 -5.26 0.79
CA GLY A 17 64.13 -4.37 1.94
C GLY A 17 63.60 -4.92 3.26
N LYS A 18 64.47 -5.56 4.05
CA LYS A 18 64.28 -5.86 5.48
C LYS A 18 64.35 -4.56 6.28
N ARG A 19 63.53 -4.41 7.33
CA ARG A 19 63.94 -3.76 8.59
C ARG A 19 63.07 -4.18 9.77
N SER A 20 63.77 -4.75 10.75
CA SER A 20 63.36 -5.02 12.12
C SER A 20 63.38 -3.74 12.96
N SER A 21 62.50 -3.62 13.96
CA SER A 21 62.84 -3.71 15.39
C SER A 21 61.92 -2.90 16.31
N LEU A 22 61.58 -3.55 17.44
CA LEU A 22 61.64 -3.07 18.83
C LEU A 22 60.55 -2.17 19.46
N ARG A 23 60.20 -2.63 20.68
CA ARG A 23 59.55 -1.97 21.84
C ARG A 23 58.03 -1.84 21.78
N GLY A 24 57.27 -2.07 22.84
CA GLY A 24 57.60 -2.28 24.26
C GLY A 24 56.30 -2.38 25.05
N ALA A 25 56.40 -2.92 26.27
CA ALA A 25 55.34 -3.29 27.20
C ALA A 25 54.46 -2.14 27.72
N SER A 26 53.27 -2.49 28.23
CA SER A 26 52.58 -1.92 29.42
C SER A 26 51.15 -2.51 29.47
N SER A 27 50.89 -3.61 30.18
CA SER A 27 50.54 -3.76 31.61
C SER A 27 49.07 -3.47 31.97
N ASN A 28 48.48 -4.51 32.56
CA ASN A 28 47.23 -4.61 33.33
C ASN A 28 46.95 -3.47 34.32
N ALA A 29 45.67 -3.12 34.44
CA ALA A 29 44.91 -2.75 35.66
C ALA A 29 43.50 -2.35 35.17
N GLU A 30 42.34 -2.64 35.78
CA GLU A 30 41.98 -3.17 37.09
C GLU A 30 40.51 -3.59 37.00
N ALA A 31 40.13 -4.61 37.76
CA ALA A 31 38.74 -4.94 38.04
C ALA A 31 38.57 -5.07 39.55
N LYS A 32 37.35 -4.73 39.99
CA LYS A 32 36.63 -5.17 41.20
C LYS A 32 36.59 -4.26 42.46
N THR A 33 35.33 -3.88 42.75
CA THR A 33 34.53 -4.08 43.99
C THR A 33 34.53 -3.10 45.17
N LEU A 34 33.26 -2.77 45.54
CA LEU A 34 32.60 -2.79 46.88
C LEU A 34 32.77 -1.63 47.87
N GLY A 35 31.63 -1.30 48.53
CA GLY A 35 31.53 -0.67 49.85
C GLY A 35 30.79 0.68 49.85
N ALA A 36 29.46 0.74 50.05
CA ALA A 36 28.74 0.70 51.33
C ALA A 36 28.82 2.01 52.16
N ALA A 37 27.66 2.66 52.24
CA ALA A 37 27.06 3.37 53.37
C ALA A 37 27.90 4.34 54.23
N GLN A 38 27.48 5.62 54.27
CA GLN A 38 27.32 6.29 55.56
C GLN A 38 26.25 7.38 55.57
N ARG A 39 25.35 7.24 56.54
CA ARG A 39 24.32 8.19 56.99
C ARG A 39 24.94 9.37 57.74
N ARG A 40 24.36 10.56 57.56
CA ARG A 40 24.12 11.68 58.51
C ARG A 40 23.57 12.82 57.64
N GLY A 41 22.40 13.42 57.84
CA GLY A 41 21.65 13.69 59.06
C GLY A 41 21.73 15.20 59.35
N SER A 42 20.57 15.84 59.54
CA SER A 42 20.28 17.28 59.76
C SER A 42 20.02 18.08 58.46
N GLY A 43 18.93 18.83 58.29
CA GLY A 43 17.79 19.13 59.17
C GLY A 43 17.27 20.54 58.88
N ALA A 44 15.94 20.69 58.77
CA ALA A 44 15.16 21.94 58.79
C ALA A 44 15.27 22.82 57.51
N ASP A 45 14.24 23.42 56.91
CA ASP A 45 12.92 23.82 57.40
C ASP A 45 11.90 24.06 56.25
N ASN A 46 10.66 23.61 56.51
CA ASN A 46 9.38 24.33 56.40
C ASN A 46 8.90 25.01 55.09
N ALA A 47 7.74 24.52 54.59
CA ALA A 47 6.51 25.28 54.23
C ALA A 47 5.68 24.46 53.21
N LYS A 48 4.73 23.62 53.64
CA LYS A 48 3.28 23.90 53.69
C LYS A 48 2.72 24.58 52.43
N ASN A 49 2.04 23.80 51.59
CA ASN A 49 0.78 24.22 50.98
C ASN A 49 -0.08 23.00 50.63
N GLU A 50 -1.01 22.67 51.53
CA GLU A 50 -2.12 21.75 51.26
C GLU A 50 -3.20 22.52 50.50
N LEU A 51 -3.55 22.07 49.29
CA LEU A 51 -4.76 22.50 48.61
C LEU A 51 -5.78 21.36 48.69
N VAL A 52 -6.70 21.50 49.64
CA VAL A 52 -7.90 20.69 49.80
C VAL A 52 -8.87 21.07 48.68
N VAL A 53 -9.22 20.12 47.80
CA VAL A 53 -10.34 20.27 46.87
C VAL A 53 -11.47 19.37 47.35
N SER A 54 -12.50 20.03 47.88
CA SER A 54 -13.74 19.45 48.39
C SER A 54 -14.54 18.77 47.29
N VAL A 55 -15.00 17.56 47.58
CA VAL A 55 -15.94 16.77 46.76
C VAL A 55 -17.36 17.17 47.16
N GLU A 56 -18.06 17.92 46.31
CA GLU A 56 -19.50 18.14 46.46
C GLU A 56 -20.30 17.03 45.77
N ARG A 57 -21.16 16.38 46.56
CA ARG A 57 -22.23 15.49 46.08
C ARG A 57 -23.50 16.32 45.83
N PRO A 58 -24.23 16.14 44.72
CA PRO A 58 -25.56 16.70 44.61
C PRO A 58 -26.62 15.75 45.19
N ALA A 59 -27.57 16.36 45.89
CA ALA A 59 -28.69 15.73 46.57
C ALA A 59 -29.80 15.30 45.60
N ARG A 60 -30.51 14.25 46.01
CA ARG A 60 -31.82 13.83 45.50
C ARG A 60 -32.86 14.94 45.73
N SER A 61 -33.65 15.23 44.71
CA SER A 61 -35.04 15.65 44.88
C SER A 61 -35.92 14.94 43.85
N THR A 62 -37.09 14.52 44.32
CA THR A 62 -38.11 13.75 43.61
C THR A 62 -39.33 14.66 43.45
N GLN A 63 -39.94 14.72 42.26
CA GLN A 63 -41.39 14.88 41.97
C GLN A 63 -41.54 15.04 40.44
N GLN A 64 -41.99 14.02 39.69
CA GLN A 64 -43.39 13.68 39.38
C GLN A 64 -44.21 14.83 38.73
N ALA A 65 -44.27 14.84 37.40
CA ALA A 65 -45.44 15.23 36.59
C ALA A 65 -45.18 14.91 35.10
N GLY A 66 -46.17 14.37 34.38
CA GLY A 66 -46.18 14.36 32.91
C GLY A 66 -46.05 13.00 32.23
N VAL A 67 -47.07 12.16 32.41
CA VAL A 67 -47.49 11.16 31.41
C VAL A 67 -47.96 11.93 30.16
N ASP A 68 -47.81 11.37 28.95
CA ASP A 68 -48.35 11.84 27.66
C ASP A 68 -47.41 12.47 26.59
N VAL A 69 -46.15 12.01 26.45
CA VAL A 69 -45.37 12.23 25.19
C VAL A 69 -44.64 10.96 24.70
N ALA A 70 -45.05 9.78 25.15
CA ALA A 70 -44.36 8.52 24.84
C ALA A 70 -44.86 7.78 23.58
N LYS A 71 -45.85 8.31 22.84
CA LYS A 71 -46.44 7.62 21.66
C LYS A 71 -46.10 8.22 20.29
N SER A 72 -45.36 9.33 20.24
CA SER A 72 -44.98 9.97 18.97
C SER A 72 -43.49 9.81 18.61
N ALA A 73 -42.67 9.27 19.52
CA ALA A 73 -41.24 9.06 19.29
C ALA A 73 -40.88 7.66 18.77
N GLU A 74 -41.87 6.78 18.54
CA GLU A 74 -41.65 5.38 18.17
C GLU A 74 -41.79 5.10 16.66
N ILE A 75 -42.20 6.10 15.87
CA ILE A 75 -42.43 5.94 14.41
C ILE A 75 -41.26 6.50 13.56
N GLU A 76 -40.33 7.28 14.13
CA GLU A 76 -39.15 7.83 13.42
C GLU A 76 -37.84 7.06 13.64
N ARG A 77 -37.87 5.85 14.21
CA ARG A 77 -36.69 4.96 14.29
C ARG A 77 -36.54 4.05 13.07
N LYS A 78 -36.98 4.48 11.89
CA LYS A 78 -36.69 3.77 10.64
C LYS A 78 -35.35 4.22 10.08
N SER A 79 -34.44 3.26 10.05
CA SER A 79 -33.18 3.21 9.29
C SER A 79 -32.20 4.35 9.51
N SER A 80 -31.51 4.35 10.66
CA SER A 80 -30.11 4.77 10.63
C SER A 80 -29.38 3.85 9.62
N PRO A 81 -28.71 4.38 8.59
CA PRO A 81 -28.00 3.54 7.64
C PRO A 81 -27.05 2.65 8.42
N LYS A 82 -27.20 1.32 8.28
CA LYS A 82 -26.28 0.34 8.84
C LYS A 82 -24.89 0.80 8.44
N ARG A 83 -24.09 1.30 9.40
CA ARG A 83 -22.69 1.65 9.15
C ARG A 83 -22.04 0.37 8.65
N LEU A 84 -21.85 0.24 7.34
CA LEU A 84 -21.06 -0.84 6.78
C LEU A 84 -19.73 -0.81 7.52
N ASN A 85 -19.49 -1.85 8.31
CA ASN A 85 -18.23 -2.00 9.02
C ASN A 85 -17.15 -2.14 7.96
N TYR A 86 -16.49 -1.03 7.65
CA TYR A 86 -15.37 -1.03 6.73
C TYR A 86 -14.24 -1.85 7.35
N VAL A 87 -14.05 -3.05 6.83
CA VAL A 87 -12.86 -3.86 7.07
C VAL A 87 -11.88 -3.50 5.96
N PRO A 88 -10.78 -2.77 6.25
CA PRO A 88 -9.78 -2.52 5.24
C PRO A 88 -9.27 -3.84 4.70
N LYS A 89 -9.32 -4.00 3.38
CA LYS A 89 -8.80 -5.21 2.77
C LYS A 89 -7.28 -5.20 2.92
N PHE A 90 -6.58 -4.11 2.58
CA PHE A 90 -5.12 -4.04 2.68
C PHE A 90 -4.65 -2.95 3.66
N THR A 91 -3.59 -3.22 4.43
CA THR A 91 -3.00 -2.23 5.36
C THR A 91 -1.50 -2.09 5.12
N VAL A 92 -1.04 -0.85 4.96
CA VAL A 92 0.39 -0.51 4.86
C VAL A 92 0.84 0.19 6.14
N ARG A 93 1.89 -0.33 6.78
CA ARG A 93 2.47 0.21 8.01
C ARG A 93 3.71 1.04 7.69
N ILE A 94 3.64 2.32 8.00
CA ILE A 94 4.68 3.31 7.69
C ILE A 94 5.19 3.86 9.02
N VAL A 95 6.51 3.96 9.18
CA VAL A 95 7.12 4.66 10.31
C VAL A 95 7.93 5.84 9.80
N LEU A 96 7.69 7.03 10.32
CA LEU A 96 8.47 8.23 10.04
C LEU A 96 9.49 8.43 11.17
N ALA A 97 10.76 8.58 10.80
CA ALA A 97 11.87 8.79 11.71
C ALA A 97 12.77 9.92 11.19
N GLY A 98 13.37 10.69 12.08
CA GLY A 98 14.19 11.84 11.71
C GLY A 98 14.31 12.84 12.85
N ASP A 99 15.19 13.83 12.71
CA ASP A 99 15.51 14.77 13.78
C ASP A 99 14.31 15.63 14.22
N CYS A 100 14.42 16.25 15.40
CA CYS A 100 13.39 17.15 15.89
C CYS A 100 13.27 18.37 14.97
N GLY A 101 12.07 18.87 14.72
CA GLY A 101 11.84 20.07 13.91
C GLY A 101 11.89 19.88 12.40
N VAL A 102 12.23 18.70 11.88
CA VAL A 102 12.35 18.48 10.41
C VAL A 102 11.02 18.51 9.63
N GLY A 103 9.87 18.55 10.30
CA GLY A 103 8.54 18.63 9.64
C GLY A 103 7.72 17.32 9.59
N LYS A 104 8.11 16.27 10.32
CA LYS A 104 7.36 14.99 10.36
C LYS A 104 5.89 15.16 10.76
N SER A 105 5.63 15.93 11.83
CA SER A 105 4.27 16.20 12.31
C SER A 105 3.47 17.09 11.36
N ALA A 106 4.16 17.96 10.63
CA ALA A 106 3.53 18.78 9.58
C ALA A 106 3.02 17.88 8.45
N LEU A 107 3.78 16.87 8.00
CA LEU A 107 3.29 15.89 7.03
C LEU A 107 2.04 15.16 7.50
N LEU A 108 2.00 14.71 8.77
CA LEU A 108 0.83 14.01 9.30
C LEU A 108 -0.39 14.91 9.42
N SER A 109 -0.21 16.12 9.93
CA SER A 109 -1.29 17.11 10.07
C SER A 109 -1.87 17.43 8.69
N ARG A 110 -0.99 17.60 7.69
CA ARG A 110 -1.41 17.86 6.31
C ARG A 110 -2.19 16.70 5.69
N LEU A 111 -1.71 15.48 5.89
CA LEU A 111 -2.40 14.29 5.39
C LEU A 111 -3.80 14.13 6.00
N ARG A 112 -4.03 14.61 7.23
CA ARG A 112 -5.35 14.61 7.88
C ARG A 112 -6.28 15.70 7.37
N GLY A 113 -5.76 16.69 6.66
CA GLY A 113 -6.47 17.92 6.34
C GLY A 113 -6.62 18.84 7.55
N ASP A 114 -5.77 18.70 8.57
CA ASP A 114 -5.76 19.64 9.70
C ASP A 114 -5.31 21.01 9.18
N PRO A 115 -5.98 22.10 9.58
CA PRO A 115 -5.57 23.44 9.17
C PRO A 115 -4.11 23.67 9.59
N VAL A 116 -3.30 24.18 8.66
CA VAL A 116 -1.92 24.55 8.98
C VAL A 116 -1.99 25.53 10.14
N LEU A 117 -1.36 25.18 11.26
CA LEU A 117 -1.22 26.06 12.41
C LEU A 117 -0.22 27.18 12.08
N LEU A 118 -0.55 27.99 11.08
CA LEU A 118 0.20 29.19 10.72
C LEU A 118 0.24 30.09 11.97
N GLY A 119 1.44 30.34 12.47
CA GLY A 119 1.68 31.24 13.60
C GLY A 119 1.74 30.60 14.99
N HIS A 120 1.55 29.28 15.14
CA HIS A 120 1.84 28.60 16.40
C HIS A 120 3.26 28.03 16.37
N ALA A 121 4.00 28.17 17.48
CA ALA A 121 5.30 27.54 17.60
C ALA A 121 5.15 26.02 17.41
N PRO A 122 6.00 25.37 16.58
CA PRO A 122 5.91 23.93 16.34
C PRO A 122 6.06 23.18 17.67
N GLN A 123 5.02 22.43 18.04
CA GLN A 123 5.06 21.64 19.27
C GLN A 123 5.83 20.34 19.03
N PRO A 124 6.80 19.99 19.89
CA PRO A 124 7.55 18.75 19.73
C PRO A 124 6.66 17.52 20.01
N THR A 125 6.71 16.53 19.12
CA THR A 125 6.05 15.24 19.35
C THR A 125 6.60 14.56 20.61
N ILE A 126 5.73 14.30 21.59
CA ILE A 126 6.09 13.54 22.79
C ILE A 126 5.97 12.05 22.48
N GLY A 127 7.09 11.36 22.44
CA GLY A 127 7.13 9.92 22.19
C GLY A 127 6.84 9.53 20.74
N ALA A 128 5.57 9.29 20.40
CA ALA A 128 5.15 8.93 19.05
C ALA A 128 3.70 9.37 18.77
N ALA A 129 3.41 9.70 17.51
CA ALA A 129 2.07 10.02 17.03
C ALA A 129 1.58 8.97 16.03
N PHE A 130 0.28 8.68 16.04
CA PHE A 130 -0.33 7.71 15.14
C PHE A 130 -1.35 8.38 14.22
N CYS A 131 -1.28 8.09 12.92
CA CYS A 131 -2.24 8.54 11.93
C CYS A 131 -2.73 7.34 11.11
N ARG A 132 -4.05 7.22 10.97
CA ARG A 132 -4.68 6.28 10.03
C ARG A 132 -5.24 7.09 8.88
N TYR A 133 -4.81 6.80 7.66
CA TYR A 133 -5.30 7.45 6.45
C TYR A 133 -5.86 6.40 5.49
N ARG A 134 -7.13 6.55 5.12
CA ARG A 134 -7.77 5.69 4.13
C ARG A 134 -7.66 6.34 2.77
N MET A 135 -7.04 5.65 1.83
CA MET A 135 -6.99 6.11 0.45
C MET A 135 -8.40 6.04 -0.14
N LYS A 136 -8.92 7.14 -0.70
CA LYS A 136 -10.31 7.16 -1.21
C LYS A 136 -10.49 6.28 -2.45
N GLU A 137 -9.45 6.24 -3.29
CA GLU A 137 -9.48 5.55 -4.59
C GLU A 137 -8.97 4.12 -4.53
N SER A 138 -8.50 3.64 -3.36
CA SER A 138 -8.01 2.28 -3.18
C SER A 138 -8.46 1.72 -1.84
N ASP A 139 -8.69 0.39 -1.77
CA ASP A 139 -9.03 -0.32 -0.53
C ASP A 139 -7.81 -0.46 0.42
N ILE A 140 -6.95 0.56 0.48
CA ILE A 140 -5.69 0.60 1.23
C ILE A 140 -5.82 1.55 2.42
N ASP A 141 -5.59 1.01 3.60
CA ASP A 141 -5.42 1.78 4.82
C ASP A 141 -3.94 1.97 5.15
N LEU A 142 -3.51 3.22 5.27
CA LEU A 142 -2.17 3.57 5.75
C LEU A 142 -2.20 3.73 7.27
N LYS A 143 -1.37 2.97 7.97
CA LYS A 143 -1.09 3.09 9.40
C LYS A 143 0.28 3.73 9.57
N ILE A 144 0.28 5.03 9.82
CA ILE A 144 1.50 5.84 9.88
C ILE A 144 1.81 6.13 11.34
N VAL A 145 3.03 5.81 11.76
CA VAL A 145 3.57 6.15 13.08
C VAL A 145 4.69 7.15 12.89
N GLU A 146 4.56 8.35 13.44
CA GLU A 146 5.66 9.29 13.57
C GLU A 146 6.38 9.04 14.90
N LEU A 147 7.70 8.86 14.83
CA LEU A 147 8.56 8.86 16.01
C LEU A 147 8.98 10.28 16.37
N SER A 148 9.05 10.59 17.66
CA SER A 148 9.69 11.82 18.12
C SER A 148 11.14 11.87 17.65
N GLY A 149 11.58 13.05 17.22
CA GLY A 149 12.98 13.30 16.89
C GLY A 149 13.86 13.62 18.10
N HIS A 150 13.27 13.72 19.30
CA HIS A 150 14.00 14.02 20.51
C HIS A 150 14.71 12.76 21.04
N ARG A 151 16.04 12.83 21.16
CA ARG A 151 16.90 11.66 21.42
C ARG A 151 16.57 10.88 22.69
N ALA A 152 16.01 11.53 23.70
CA ALA A 152 15.57 10.89 24.95
C ALA A 152 14.55 9.75 24.72
N PHE A 153 13.79 9.79 23.62
CA PHE A 153 12.77 8.80 23.30
C PHE A 153 13.31 7.61 22.49
N HIS A 154 14.46 7.75 21.81
CA HIS A 154 14.92 6.80 20.80
C HIS A 154 15.23 5.41 21.39
N GLN A 155 15.85 5.35 22.57
CA GLN A 155 16.29 4.07 23.17
C GLN A 155 15.13 3.09 23.44
N LYS A 156 13.93 3.60 23.77
CA LYS A 156 12.76 2.75 24.03
C LYS A 156 11.82 2.67 22.82
N LEU A 157 11.53 3.81 22.19
CA LEU A 157 10.48 3.88 21.15
C LEU A 157 10.94 3.35 19.79
N CYS A 158 12.21 3.56 19.41
CA CYS A 158 12.71 3.07 18.12
C CYS A 158 12.68 1.54 18.07
N PRO A 159 13.24 0.78 19.04
CA PRO A 159 13.11 -0.68 19.04
C PRO A 159 11.64 -1.13 19.07
N ALA A 160 10.82 -0.54 19.95
CA ALA A 160 9.43 -0.96 20.14
C ALA A 160 8.54 -0.76 18.89
N THR A 161 8.91 0.18 18.02
CA THR A 161 8.13 0.52 16.82
C THR A 161 8.74 -0.08 15.56
N LEU A 162 10.05 0.09 15.34
CA LEU A 162 10.73 -0.33 14.12
C LEU A 162 10.90 -1.86 14.04
N SER A 163 11.05 -2.56 15.17
CA SER A 163 11.18 -4.04 15.17
C SER A 163 9.87 -4.75 14.81
N LYS A 164 8.72 -4.06 14.87
CA LYS A 164 7.39 -4.60 14.53
C LYS A 164 7.17 -4.74 13.02
N LYS A 165 8.24 -4.85 12.23
CA LYS A 165 8.22 -5.10 10.78
C LYS A 165 7.33 -4.10 10.02
N PRO A 166 7.56 -2.78 10.12
CA PRO A 166 6.85 -1.84 9.25
C PRO A 166 7.18 -2.16 7.79
N ASP A 167 6.26 -1.85 6.89
CA ASP A 167 6.45 -2.10 5.46
C ASP A 167 7.44 -1.08 4.89
N ILE A 168 7.35 0.17 5.38
CA ILE A 168 8.25 1.28 5.03
C ILE A 168 8.69 2.05 6.28
N VAL A 169 9.97 2.40 6.33
CA VAL A 169 10.54 3.43 7.21
C VAL A 169 10.94 4.63 6.37
N GLY A 170 10.26 5.76 6.58
CA GLY A 170 10.59 7.05 6.02
C GLY A 170 11.61 7.77 6.91
N LEU A 171 12.83 7.94 6.41
CA LEU A 171 13.86 8.77 7.02
C LEU A 171 13.67 10.20 6.52
N VAL A 172 13.30 11.11 7.42
CA VAL A 172 12.86 12.46 7.09
C VAL A 172 13.92 13.48 7.48
N TYR A 173 14.25 14.38 6.54
CA TYR A 173 15.14 15.51 6.74
C TYR A 173 14.49 16.78 6.14
N ASN A 174 14.96 17.97 6.52
CA ASN A 174 14.51 19.24 5.96
C ASN A 174 15.56 19.77 4.98
N VAL A 175 15.14 20.21 3.78
CA VAL A 175 16.07 20.73 2.77
C VAL A 175 16.71 22.06 3.17
N SER A 176 16.14 22.76 4.17
CA SER A 176 16.68 24.00 4.73
C SER A 176 17.60 23.74 5.94
N ASP A 177 17.79 22.48 6.35
CA ASP A 177 18.65 22.11 7.46
C ASP A 177 19.63 21.00 7.04
N PRO A 178 20.85 21.35 6.60
CA PRO A 178 21.88 20.39 6.21
C PRO A 178 22.26 19.41 7.31
N SER A 179 22.16 19.83 8.59
CA SER A 179 22.48 18.98 9.72
C SER A 179 21.50 17.80 9.83
N SER A 180 20.23 18.02 9.49
CA SER A 180 19.21 16.96 9.46
C SER A 180 19.51 15.89 8.39
N LEU A 181 20.07 16.26 7.24
CA LEU A 181 20.51 15.29 6.23
C LEU A 181 21.74 14.51 6.71
N GLU A 182 22.70 15.19 7.33
CA GLU A 182 23.91 14.54 7.86
C GLU A 182 23.57 13.57 9.01
N SER A 183 22.58 13.89 9.84
CA SER A 183 22.03 12.97 10.84
C SER A 183 21.50 11.67 10.24
N MET A 184 21.01 11.67 8.99
CA MET A 184 20.62 10.42 8.32
C MET A 184 21.83 9.50 8.14
N ARG A 185 22.99 10.07 7.80
CA ARG A 185 24.24 9.33 7.55
C ARG A 185 24.95 8.90 8.81
N THR A 186 24.93 9.73 9.84
CA THR A 186 25.76 9.55 11.05
C THR A 186 25.00 8.91 12.20
N TYR A 187 23.69 9.15 12.28
CA TYR A 187 22.85 8.70 13.38
C TYR A 187 21.81 7.69 12.92
N TRP A 188 20.80 8.10 12.15
CA TRP A 188 19.64 7.25 11.86
C TRP A 188 20.02 5.99 11.07
N GLY A 189 20.84 6.12 10.03
CA GLY A 189 21.37 5.00 9.27
C GLY A 189 22.18 4.02 10.13
N PRO A 190 23.37 4.43 10.65
CA PRO A 190 24.24 3.54 11.41
C PRO A 190 23.57 2.94 12.65
N ARG A 191 22.78 3.73 13.38
CA ARG A 191 22.11 3.24 14.59
C ARG A 191 21.03 2.21 14.25
N SER A 192 20.26 2.44 13.18
CA SER A 192 19.27 1.45 12.73
C SER A 192 19.90 0.11 12.33
N LEU A 193 21.13 0.12 11.82
CA LEU A 193 21.92 -1.07 11.50
C LEU A 193 22.47 -1.74 12.76
N ASN A 194 23.20 -0.98 13.58
CA ASN A 194 23.93 -1.50 14.73
C ASN A 194 22.99 -2.09 15.78
N GLU A 195 21.85 -1.44 16.01
CA GLU A 195 20.86 -1.91 16.98
C GLU A 195 19.80 -2.82 16.36
N LYS A 196 19.92 -3.16 15.07
CA LYS A 196 19.00 -4.04 14.32
C LYS A 196 17.53 -3.65 14.46
N TRP A 197 17.25 -2.35 14.53
CA TRP A 197 15.90 -1.83 14.70
C TRP A 197 15.02 -2.13 13.48
N ILE A 198 15.60 -2.11 12.28
CA ILE A 198 14.87 -2.20 11.02
C ILE A 198 15.07 -3.59 10.41
N PRO A 199 14.01 -4.41 10.28
CA PRO A 199 14.09 -5.72 9.64
C PRO A 199 14.56 -5.67 8.18
N GLU A 200 15.18 -6.74 7.69
CA GLU A 200 15.76 -6.83 6.34
C GLU A 200 14.72 -6.74 5.21
N GLN A 201 13.47 -7.10 5.49
CA GLN A 201 12.37 -6.96 4.53
C GLN A 201 11.75 -5.56 4.51
N THR A 202 11.94 -4.76 5.56
CA THR A 202 11.38 -3.40 5.67
C THR A 202 12.11 -2.49 4.69
N ARG A 203 11.36 -1.75 3.86
CA ARG A 203 11.96 -0.80 2.92
C ARG A 203 12.24 0.53 3.58
N ILE A 204 13.22 1.23 3.04
CA ILE A 204 13.68 2.51 3.56
C ILE A 204 13.56 3.53 2.45
N MET A 205 12.99 4.68 2.80
CA MET A 205 12.81 5.81 1.91
C MET A 205 13.38 7.06 2.57
N LEU A 206 14.22 7.82 1.86
CA LEU A 206 14.66 9.13 2.27
C LEU A 206 13.66 10.18 1.77
N ILE A 207 13.13 11.00 2.67
CA ILE A 207 12.10 12.00 2.39
C ILE A 207 12.65 13.36 2.76
N GLY A 208 12.83 14.24 1.77
CA GLY A 208 13.21 15.63 1.99
C GLY A 208 11.98 16.53 2.08
N ILE A 209 11.81 17.21 3.20
CA ILE A 209 10.73 18.19 3.37
C ILE A 209 11.19 19.54 2.84
N VAL A 210 10.38 20.11 1.96
CA VAL A 210 10.54 21.46 1.39
C VAL A 210 9.45 22.34 2.02
N ASP A 211 9.81 23.07 3.08
CA ASP A 211 8.88 24.03 3.72
C ASP A 211 8.84 25.35 2.95
N ASP A 212 10.02 25.91 2.65
CA ASP A 212 10.22 27.04 1.74
C ASP A 212 11.33 26.70 0.75
N ALA A 213 11.02 26.78 -0.55
CA ALA A 213 11.98 26.51 -1.61
C ALA A 213 13.15 27.52 -1.63
N ARG A 214 12.93 28.73 -1.09
CA ARG A 214 13.93 29.81 -1.06
C ARG A 214 14.99 29.61 0.03
N SER A 215 14.66 28.90 1.10
CA SER A 215 15.58 28.60 2.21
C SER A 215 16.37 27.30 2.00
N ARG A 216 16.37 26.73 0.79
CA ARG A 216 17.07 25.48 0.50
C ARG A 216 18.58 25.64 0.71
N GLU A 217 19.14 24.82 1.59
CA GLU A 217 20.58 24.69 1.81
C GLU A 217 21.12 23.34 1.33
N VAL A 218 20.23 22.35 1.16
CA VAL A 218 20.56 21.01 0.68
C VAL A 218 20.21 20.85 -0.80
N ASN A 219 21.23 20.64 -1.62
CA ASN A 219 21.04 20.24 -3.02
C ASN A 219 20.49 18.80 -3.11
N ILE A 220 19.54 18.61 -4.03
CA ILE A 220 18.98 17.30 -4.43
C ILE A 220 20.08 16.26 -4.67
N ASP A 221 21.19 16.61 -5.30
CA ASP A 221 22.28 15.67 -5.58
C ASP A 221 22.97 15.17 -4.30
N ALA A 222 23.11 16.04 -3.30
CA ALA A 222 23.65 15.65 -2.00
C ALA A 222 22.70 14.66 -1.29
N ALA A 223 21.39 14.88 -1.39
CA ALA A 223 20.37 14.00 -0.85
C ALA A 223 20.32 12.63 -1.57
N LYS A 224 20.38 12.62 -2.91
CA LYS A 224 20.47 11.38 -3.71
C LYS A 224 21.75 10.59 -3.38
N LYS A 225 22.88 11.28 -3.19
CA LYS A 225 24.13 10.67 -2.72
C LYS A 225 23.97 10.09 -1.31
N THR A 226 23.26 10.77 -0.41
CA THR A 226 22.90 10.24 0.91
C THR A 226 22.07 8.96 0.81
N ALA A 227 21.00 8.95 0.01
CA ALA A 227 20.17 7.76 -0.20
C ALA A 227 21.01 6.57 -0.73
N SER A 228 21.87 6.83 -1.71
CA SER A 228 22.78 5.82 -2.26
C SER A 228 23.77 5.30 -1.22
N GLY A 229 24.31 6.18 -0.37
CA GLY A 229 25.19 5.82 0.74
C GLY A 229 24.48 4.98 1.80
N LEU A 230 23.25 5.36 2.16
CA LEU A 230 22.39 4.61 3.07
C LEU A 230 22.09 3.21 2.54
N ALA A 231 21.78 3.07 1.24
CA ALA A 231 21.56 1.76 0.63
C ALA A 231 22.77 0.83 0.84
N ARG A 232 23.99 1.33 0.60
CA ARG A 232 25.23 0.57 0.83
C ARG A 232 25.44 0.22 2.31
N ALA A 233 25.31 1.22 3.19
CA ALA A 233 25.52 1.06 4.63
C ALA A 233 24.53 0.04 5.24
N LEU A 234 23.27 0.11 4.82
CA LEU A 234 22.19 -0.75 5.30
C LEU A 234 22.09 -2.09 4.55
N LYS A 235 23.05 -2.38 3.66
CA LYS A 235 23.10 -3.58 2.81
C LYS A 235 21.79 -3.81 2.05
N ARG A 236 21.18 -2.73 1.55
CA ARG A 236 19.95 -2.76 0.77
C ARG A 236 20.25 -2.56 -0.71
N LYS A 237 19.41 -3.17 -1.56
CA LYS A 237 19.49 -2.97 -3.01
C LYS A 237 19.34 -1.50 -3.40
N GLN A 238 18.42 -0.81 -2.75
CA GLN A 238 18.18 0.62 -2.93
C GLN A 238 17.53 1.23 -1.68
N VAL A 239 17.67 2.55 -1.54
CA VAL A 239 16.86 3.39 -0.67
C VAL A 239 16.13 4.35 -1.59
N ASP A 240 14.79 4.33 -1.53
CA ASP A 240 13.96 5.20 -2.36
C ASP A 240 14.17 6.66 -1.90
N PHE A 241 14.09 7.64 -2.80
CA PHE A 241 14.27 9.06 -2.47
C PHE A 241 13.15 9.90 -3.08
N THR A 242 12.62 10.84 -2.31
CA THR A 242 11.67 11.85 -2.78
C THR A 242 11.81 13.13 -1.98
N GLU A 243 11.41 14.25 -2.57
CA GLU A 243 11.15 15.48 -1.84
C GLU A 243 9.66 15.77 -1.85
N VAL A 244 9.16 16.40 -0.78
CA VAL A 244 7.75 16.71 -0.59
C VAL A 244 7.63 18.14 -0.09
N GLU A 245 6.80 18.92 -0.77
CA GLU A 245 6.48 20.28 -0.34
C GLU A 245 5.36 20.21 0.71
N SER A 246 5.69 20.50 1.98
CA SER A 246 4.74 20.41 3.09
C SER A 246 3.66 21.50 3.01
N SER A 247 3.90 22.55 2.23
CA SER A 247 2.99 23.67 1.98
C SER A 247 1.82 23.31 1.03
N LYS A 248 1.93 22.21 0.26
CA LYS A 248 0.94 21.79 -0.74
C LYS A 248 0.32 20.45 -0.38
N ASP A 249 -0.98 20.45 -0.10
CA ASP A 249 -1.74 19.25 0.28
C ASP A 249 -1.58 18.11 -0.73
N GLY A 250 -1.65 18.44 -2.03
CA GLY A 250 -1.51 17.47 -3.13
C GLY A 250 -0.21 16.66 -3.04
N ASN A 251 0.93 17.31 -2.80
CA ASN A 251 2.23 16.62 -2.72
C ASN A 251 2.31 15.62 -1.56
N VAL A 252 1.70 15.94 -0.42
CA VAL A 252 1.71 15.05 0.75
C VAL A 252 0.79 13.85 0.50
N VAL A 253 -0.41 14.08 -0.04
CA VAL A 253 -1.33 12.99 -0.40
C VAL A 253 -0.71 12.09 -1.47
N ASP A 254 -0.06 12.66 -2.48
CA ASP A 254 0.59 11.94 -3.57
C ASP A 254 1.77 11.09 -3.06
N LEU A 255 2.56 11.61 -2.12
CA LEU A 255 3.63 10.87 -1.46
C LEU A 255 3.08 9.59 -0.81
N PHE A 256 2.08 9.73 0.06
CA PHE A 256 1.54 8.59 0.81
C PHE A 256 0.75 7.63 -0.07
N THR A 257 0.09 8.15 -1.11
CA THR A 257 -0.59 7.37 -2.15
C THR A 257 0.41 6.53 -2.95
N THR A 258 1.52 7.13 -3.37
CA THR A 258 2.60 6.44 -4.09
C THR A 258 3.24 5.35 -3.24
N ILE A 259 3.48 5.64 -1.96
CA ILE A 259 3.99 4.68 -0.97
C ILE A 259 3.02 3.51 -0.82
N GLY A 260 1.72 3.79 -0.60
CA GLY A 260 0.68 2.77 -0.41
C GLY A 260 0.55 1.84 -1.62
N ASN A 261 0.36 2.42 -2.80
CA ASN A 261 0.26 1.68 -4.06
C ASN A 261 1.53 0.89 -4.37
N GLY A 262 2.71 1.46 -4.11
CA GLY A 262 3.99 0.81 -4.32
C GLY A 262 4.15 -0.45 -3.45
N VAL A 263 3.81 -0.37 -2.15
CA VAL A 263 3.84 -1.54 -1.25
C VAL A 263 2.84 -2.60 -1.69
N ALA A 264 1.61 -2.18 -1.97
CA ALA A 264 0.53 -3.06 -2.41
C ALA A 264 0.93 -3.84 -3.68
N LEU A 265 1.42 -3.16 -4.71
CA LEU A 265 1.85 -3.77 -5.96
C LEU A 265 2.99 -4.79 -5.78
N ARG A 266 3.95 -4.50 -4.90
CA ARG A 266 5.08 -5.42 -4.62
C ARG A 266 4.62 -6.67 -3.91
N MET A 267 3.77 -6.53 -2.88
CA MET A 267 3.21 -7.68 -2.18
C MET A 267 2.40 -8.53 -3.15
N LEU A 268 1.58 -7.89 -3.99
CA LEU A 268 0.85 -8.57 -5.05
C LEU A 268 1.77 -9.31 -6.03
N THR A 269 2.87 -8.68 -6.47
CA THR A 269 3.89 -9.30 -7.35
C THR A 269 4.58 -10.49 -6.68
N GLN A 270 4.86 -10.42 -5.37
CA GLN A 270 5.46 -11.53 -4.62
C GLN A 270 4.51 -12.71 -4.50
N VAL A 271 3.25 -12.46 -4.16
CA VAL A 271 2.22 -13.49 -4.04
C VAL A 271 2.00 -14.17 -5.39
N THR A 272 1.77 -13.38 -6.45
CA THR A 272 1.61 -13.91 -7.82
C THR A 272 2.85 -14.67 -8.30
N GLY A 273 4.05 -14.20 -7.98
CA GLY A 273 5.30 -14.91 -8.30
C GLY A 273 5.44 -16.26 -7.57
N GLN A 274 5.01 -16.34 -6.30
CA GLN A 274 4.97 -17.61 -5.55
C GLN A 274 3.93 -18.57 -6.14
N LEU A 275 2.77 -18.05 -6.53
CA LEU A 275 1.69 -18.81 -7.14
C LEU A 275 2.09 -19.42 -8.48
N LYS A 276 2.79 -18.65 -9.33
CA LYS A 276 3.35 -19.16 -10.59
C LYS A 276 4.33 -20.31 -10.37
N LYS A 277 5.14 -20.29 -9.31
CA LYS A 277 6.11 -21.35 -9.00
C LYS A 277 5.44 -22.67 -8.60
N VAL A 278 4.25 -22.61 -8.03
CA VAL A 278 3.51 -23.80 -7.58
C VAL A 278 2.46 -24.24 -8.59
N ASN A 279 2.45 -23.66 -9.81
CA ASN A 279 1.38 -23.84 -10.80
C ASN A 279 -0.02 -23.68 -10.17
N ALA A 280 -0.17 -22.72 -9.26
CA ALA A 280 -1.45 -22.50 -8.60
C ALA A 280 -2.52 -22.13 -9.63
N SER A 281 -3.70 -22.73 -9.50
CA SER A 281 -4.82 -22.37 -10.36
C SER A 281 -5.20 -20.89 -10.17
N ALA A 282 -5.86 -20.30 -11.18
CA ALA A 282 -6.35 -18.92 -11.11
C ALA A 282 -7.21 -18.67 -9.86
N LEU A 283 -7.95 -19.68 -9.40
CA LEU A 283 -8.75 -19.55 -8.19
C LEU A 283 -7.95 -19.69 -6.88
N GLN A 284 -6.91 -20.53 -6.84
CA GLN A 284 -5.98 -20.54 -5.69
C GLN A 284 -5.28 -19.20 -5.56
N THR A 285 -4.94 -18.58 -6.69
CA THR A 285 -4.45 -17.21 -6.77
C THR A 285 -5.46 -16.24 -6.16
N LYS A 286 -6.71 -16.25 -6.64
CA LYS A 286 -7.80 -15.40 -6.14
C LYS A 286 -8.05 -15.56 -4.63
N ALA A 287 -8.07 -16.79 -4.13
CA ALA A 287 -8.25 -17.08 -2.71
C ALA A 287 -7.07 -16.57 -1.86
N MET A 288 -5.84 -16.67 -2.35
CA MET A 288 -4.67 -16.10 -1.69
C MET A 288 -4.65 -14.57 -1.74
N LEU A 289 -5.09 -13.97 -2.85
CA LEU A 289 -5.17 -12.51 -2.99
C LEU A 289 -6.23 -11.92 -2.05
N ARG A 290 -7.39 -12.57 -1.91
CA ARG A 290 -8.40 -12.22 -0.91
C ARG A 290 -7.87 -12.36 0.53
N LYS A 291 -7.15 -13.45 0.85
CA LYS A 291 -6.53 -13.65 2.17
C LYS A 291 -5.45 -12.62 2.50
N THR A 292 -4.74 -12.13 1.50
CA THR A 292 -3.74 -11.06 1.66
C THR A 292 -4.35 -9.66 1.67
N GLY A 293 -5.66 -9.56 1.44
CA GLY A 293 -6.38 -8.32 1.57
C GLY A 293 -6.40 -7.47 0.30
N PHE A 294 -6.08 -8.02 -0.86
CA PHE A 294 -6.25 -7.29 -2.11
C PHE A 294 -7.72 -7.36 -2.57
N SER A 295 -8.27 -6.22 -2.97
CA SER A 295 -9.57 -6.20 -3.64
C SER A 295 -9.42 -6.66 -5.09
N GLU A 296 -10.48 -7.26 -5.63
CA GLU A 296 -10.53 -7.65 -7.05
C GLU A 296 -10.38 -6.43 -7.98
N GLU A 297 -10.85 -5.27 -7.54
CA GLU A 297 -10.61 -4.00 -8.21
C GLU A 297 -9.11 -3.65 -8.27
N PHE A 298 -8.39 -3.82 -7.16
CA PHE A 298 -6.97 -3.54 -7.10
C PHE A 298 -6.15 -4.53 -7.95
N THR A 299 -6.50 -5.82 -7.94
CA THR A 299 -5.82 -6.85 -8.78
C THR A 299 -6.07 -6.62 -10.27
N SER A 300 -7.31 -6.29 -10.64
CA SER A 300 -7.73 -5.99 -12.02
C SER A 300 -7.06 -4.73 -12.56
N ARG A 301 -7.08 -3.60 -11.82
CA ARG A 301 -6.40 -2.35 -12.24
C ARG A 301 -4.92 -2.54 -12.54
N ASN A 302 -4.26 -3.44 -11.81
CA ASN A 302 -2.84 -3.72 -11.99
C ASN A 302 -2.55 -4.84 -13.01
N LYS A 303 -3.57 -5.32 -13.75
CA LYS A 303 -3.46 -6.34 -14.81
C LYS A 303 -2.90 -7.69 -14.32
N LEU A 304 -3.25 -8.10 -13.09
CA LEU A 304 -2.61 -9.24 -12.40
C LEU A 304 -3.49 -10.49 -12.19
N GLU A 305 -4.74 -10.52 -12.67
CA GLU A 305 -5.60 -11.72 -12.68
C GLU A 305 -6.24 -11.96 -14.05
N PRO A 306 -6.55 -13.22 -14.41
CA PRO A 306 -7.59 -13.50 -15.37
C PRO A 306 -8.93 -13.10 -14.77
N LEU A 307 -9.64 -12.28 -15.53
CA LEU A 307 -10.90 -11.68 -15.19
C LEU A 307 -11.98 -12.78 -15.17
N CYS A 308 -12.36 -13.29 -13.99
CA CYS A 308 -13.43 -14.28 -13.84
C CYS A 308 -14.75 -13.66 -13.31
N GLY A 309 -15.88 -13.95 -13.95
CA GLY A 309 -17.23 -13.46 -13.61
C GLY A 309 -18.31 -14.51 -13.82
N PHE A 310 -19.55 -14.23 -13.43
CA PHE A 310 -20.70 -15.08 -13.76
C PHE A 310 -21.30 -14.63 -15.09
N MET A 311 -21.71 -15.58 -15.93
CA MET A 311 -22.44 -15.35 -17.17
C MET A 311 -23.74 -16.12 -17.15
N THR A 312 -24.80 -15.47 -17.63
CA THR A 312 -26.06 -16.11 -17.98
C THR A 312 -26.26 -15.97 -19.48
N ASP A 313 -26.52 -17.08 -20.15
CA ASP A 313 -26.94 -17.08 -21.55
C ASP A 313 -28.40 -16.61 -21.62
N ARG A 314 -28.68 -15.56 -22.40
CA ARG A 314 -30.01 -14.95 -22.58
C ARG A 314 -30.62 -15.25 -23.95
N SER A 315 -30.13 -16.28 -24.66
CA SER A 315 -30.61 -16.56 -26.01
C SER A 315 -32.10 -16.93 -26.12
N ASP A 316 -32.77 -17.33 -25.02
CA ASP A 316 -34.14 -17.87 -25.07
C ASP A 316 -35.18 -17.17 -24.17
N ASP A 317 -34.85 -16.08 -23.47
CA ASP A 317 -35.77 -15.49 -22.46
C ASP A 317 -36.04 -13.97 -22.65
N PRO A 318 -37.13 -13.59 -23.33
CA PRO A 318 -37.48 -12.20 -23.63
C PRO A 318 -38.14 -11.44 -22.45
N GLU A 319 -38.52 -12.08 -21.34
CA GLU A 319 -39.30 -11.44 -20.27
C GLU A 319 -38.46 -10.92 -19.07
N LEU A 320 -37.15 -11.10 -19.10
CA LEU A 320 -36.26 -10.86 -17.94
C LEU A 320 -35.68 -9.44 -17.82
N GLU A 321 -36.22 -8.44 -18.52
CA GLU A 321 -35.82 -7.02 -18.35
C GLU A 321 -36.32 -6.43 -17.00
N GLU A 322 -37.36 -6.99 -16.38
CA GLU A 322 -37.94 -6.45 -15.13
C GLU A 322 -37.19 -6.86 -13.84
N LEU A 323 -36.26 -7.82 -13.90
CA LEU A 323 -35.56 -8.35 -12.72
C LEU A 323 -34.25 -7.63 -12.37
N LEU A 324 -33.85 -6.60 -13.11
CA LEU A 324 -32.61 -5.85 -12.82
C LEU A 324 -32.76 -4.77 -11.74
N ASP A 325 -33.98 -4.51 -11.27
CA ASP A 325 -34.28 -3.56 -10.20
C ASP A 325 -34.73 -4.25 -8.88
N GLY A 326 -34.78 -5.58 -8.83
CA GLY A 326 -35.12 -6.35 -7.63
C GLY A 326 -33.90 -6.70 -6.80
N GLU A 327 -33.87 -6.29 -5.53
CA GLU A 327 -32.92 -6.81 -4.53
C GLU A 327 -33.13 -8.33 -4.39
N GLU A 328 -32.23 -9.15 -4.94
CA GLU A 328 -32.21 -10.59 -4.68
C GLU A 328 -31.70 -10.83 -3.25
N ASP A 329 -32.54 -11.41 -2.39
CA ASP A 329 -32.17 -11.88 -1.06
C ASP A 329 -31.16 -13.05 -1.16
N ASP A 330 -29.98 -12.88 -0.55
CA ASP A 330 -28.81 -13.78 -0.60
C ASP A 330 -28.97 -15.10 0.21
N GLU A 331 -30.13 -15.76 0.19
CA GLU A 331 -30.34 -17.04 0.87
C GLU A 331 -30.66 -18.18 -0.10
N ASP A 332 -29.65 -18.77 -0.76
CA ASP A 332 -29.71 -20.21 -1.09
C ASP A 332 -28.33 -20.84 -1.36
N ASP A 333 -27.76 -21.46 -0.33
CA ASP A 333 -26.63 -22.40 -0.42
C ASP A 333 -27.20 -23.82 -0.55
N GLY A 334 -27.35 -24.32 -1.78
CA GLY A 334 -27.26 -25.76 -2.02
C GLY A 334 -28.37 -26.42 -2.86
N ALA A 335 -28.37 -26.17 -4.16
CA ALA A 335 -28.74 -27.19 -5.15
C ALA A 335 -28.10 -26.88 -6.51
N GLU A 336 -27.05 -27.62 -6.88
CA GLU A 336 -26.56 -27.69 -8.26
C GLU A 336 -27.62 -28.39 -9.13
N SER A 337 -28.64 -27.68 -9.58
CA SER A 337 -29.51 -28.21 -10.64
C SER A 337 -28.71 -28.20 -11.96
N ALA A 338 -28.75 -29.31 -12.68
CA ALA A 338 -28.14 -29.43 -14.01
C ALA A 338 -28.78 -28.52 -15.09
N SER A 339 -29.81 -27.73 -14.71
CA SER A 339 -30.49 -26.75 -15.57
C SER A 339 -30.04 -25.31 -15.32
N SER A 340 -29.12 -25.05 -14.39
CA SER A 340 -28.62 -23.70 -14.16
C SER A 340 -27.87 -23.15 -15.38
N THR A 341 -28.40 -22.09 -15.98
CA THR A 341 -27.75 -21.33 -17.07
C THR A 341 -26.60 -20.46 -16.59
N LYS A 342 -26.34 -20.41 -15.27
CA LYS A 342 -25.24 -19.66 -14.67
C LYS A 342 -23.92 -20.39 -14.92
N ARG A 343 -23.05 -19.79 -15.73
CA ARG A 343 -21.71 -20.29 -16.04
C ARG A 343 -20.64 -19.36 -15.49
N TRP A 344 -19.48 -19.90 -15.16
CA TRP A 344 -18.32 -19.10 -14.80
C TRP A 344 -17.54 -18.73 -16.05
N VAL A 345 -17.16 -17.47 -16.21
CA VAL A 345 -16.52 -16.98 -17.44
C VAL A 345 -15.18 -16.37 -17.13
N GLU A 346 -14.20 -16.65 -17.99
CA GLU A 346 -12.84 -16.11 -17.98
C GLU A 346 -12.51 -15.48 -19.34
N LEU A 347 -12.04 -14.23 -19.34
CA LEU A 347 -11.51 -13.60 -20.56
C LEU A 347 -10.05 -14.02 -20.78
N ARG A 348 -9.77 -14.70 -21.90
CA ARG A 348 -8.46 -15.23 -22.30
C ARG A 348 -8.04 -14.67 -23.67
N GLY A 349 -7.37 -13.52 -23.67
CA GLY A 349 -7.00 -12.86 -24.93
C GLY A 349 -8.24 -12.35 -25.65
N ASP A 350 -8.45 -12.80 -26.88
CA ASP A 350 -9.62 -12.59 -27.73
C ASP A 350 -10.74 -13.62 -27.52
N HIS A 351 -10.57 -14.56 -26.59
CA HIS A 351 -11.58 -15.56 -26.25
C HIS A 351 -12.25 -15.26 -24.90
N LEU A 352 -13.54 -15.56 -24.81
CA LEU A 352 -14.32 -15.52 -23.59
C LEU A 352 -14.82 -16.94 -23.29
N VAL A 353 -14.24 -17.54 -22.25
CA VAL A 353 -14.32 -18.97 -21.99
C VAL A 353 -15.23 -19.24 -20.80
N ALA A 354 -16.31 -20.00 -21.00
CA ALA A 354 -17.30 -20.33 -20.00
C ALA A 354 -17.15 -21.77 -19.47
N PHE A 355 -17.41 -21.98 -18.19
CA PHE A 355 -17.32 -23.24 -17.45
C PHE A 355 -18.63 -23.53 -16.72
N ALA A 356 -19.01 -24.80 -16.62
CA ALA A 356 -20.25 -25.23 -15.99
C ALA A 356 -20.25 -24.95 -14.48
N SER A 357 -19.13 -25.17 -13.80
CA SER A 357 -18.98 -24.87 -12.38
C SER A 357 -17.66 -24.18 -12.06
N LEU A 358 -17.58 -23.56 -10.88
CA LEU A 358 -16.32 -23.06 -10.34
C LEU A 358 -15.30 -24.19 -10.13
N LYS A 359 -15.76 -25.42 -9.89
CA LYS A 359 -14.91 -26.61 -9.72
C LYS A 359 -14.24 -27.00 -11.03
N ASP A 360 -14.93 -26.82 -12.15
CA ASP A 360 -14.40 -27.09 -13.50
C ASP A 360 -13.31 -26.10 -13.87
N VAL A 361 -13.51 -24.81 -13.55
CA VAL A 361 -12.45 -23.79 -13.64
C VAL A 361 -11.23 -24.20 -12.81
N LYS A 362 -11.44 -24.66 -11.57
CA LYS A 362 -10.35 -25.04 -10.63
C LYS A 362 -9.52 -26.22 -11.15
N ASN A 363 -10.16 -27.17 -11.81
CA ASN A 363 -9.54 -28.41 -12.25
C ASN A 363 -8.93 -28.32 -13.67
N GLY A 364 -9.03 -27.16 -14.32
CA GLY A 364 -8.62 -27.02 -15.72
C GLY A 364 -9.44 -27.90 -16.65
N ALA A 365 -10.73 -28.11 -16.32
CA ALA A 365 -11.64 -28.85 -17.16
C ALA A 365 -11.79 -28.16 -18.52
N LEU A 366 -12.23 -28.94 -19.53
CA LEU A 366 -12.57 -28.36 -20.82
C LEU A 366 -13.70 -27.34 -20.65
N PRO A 367 -13.63 -26.20 -21.33
CA PRO A 367 -14.66 -25.19 -21.21
C PRO A 367 -15.98 -25.69 -21.79
N ALA A 368 -17.08 -25.30 -21.15
CA ALA A 368 -18.43 -25.60 -21.60
C ALA A 368 -18.80 -24.77 -22.84
N CYS A 369 -18.20 -23.58 -22.99
CA CYS A 369 -18.36 -22.74 -24.16
C CYS A 369 -17.11 -21.87 -24.32
N ASP A 370 -16.71 -21.64 -25.57
CA ASP A 370 -15.62 -20.74 -25.92
C ASP A 370 -16.16 -19.76 -26.96
N ILE A 371 -16.13 -18.46 -26.62
CA ILE A 371 -16.71 -17.38 -27.41
C ILE A 371 -15.57 -16.52 -27.92
N GLU A 372 -15.29 -16.61 -29.21
CA GLU A 372 -14.33 -15.72 -29.88
C GLU A 372 -14.92 -14.32 -29.99
N ILE A 373 -14.20 -13.30 -29.50
CA ILE A 373 -14.59 -11.90 -29.55
C ILE A 373 -14.08 -11.30 -30.85
N ARG A 374 -14.96 -11.25 -31.86
CA ARG A 374 -14.62 -10.63 -33.14
C ARG A 374 -15.28 -9.25 -33.31
N PRO A 375 -14.54 -8.26 -33.83
CA PRO A 375 -15.03 -6.90 -34.09
C PRO A 375 -16.32 -6.79 -34.93
N ASP A 376 -16.48 -7.69 -35.89
CA ASP A 376 -17.58 -7.72 -36.87
C ASP A 376 -18.88 -8.31 -36.31
N THR A 377 -18.77 -9.22 -35.34
CA THR A 377 -19.89 -10.02 -34.83
C THR A 377 -20.23 -9.76 -33.38
N CYS A 378 -19.36 -9.06 -32.64
CA CYS A 378 -19.52 -8.82 -31.22
C CYS A 378 -19.77 -7.34 -30.87
N ARG A 379 -20.65 -7.09 -29.90
CA ARG A 379 -20.85 -5.77 -29.27
C ARG A 379 -20.96 -5.92 -27.76
N ALA A 380 -20.30 -5.05 -27.02
CA ALA A 380 -20.38 -5.04 -25.55
C ALA A 380 -20.91 -3.71 -25.01
N ARG A 381 -21.79 -3.76 -24.00
CA ARG A 381 -22.27 -2.57 -23.27
C ARG A 381 -22.47 -2.83 -21.79
N LEU A 382 -22.47 -1.76 -21.00
CA LEU A 382 -22.76 -1.82 -19.56
C LEU A 382 -24.28 -1.75 -19.34
N LEU A 383 -24.82 -2.67 -18.54
CA LEU A 383 -26.22 -2.68 -18.08
C LEU A 383 -26.27 -2.36 -16.58
N GLY A 384 -27.15 -1.43 -16.17
CA GLY A 384 -27.36 -1.09 -14.75
C GLY A 384 -26.09 -0.61 -14.02
N GLY A 385 -25.07 -0.15 -14.75
CA GLY A 385 -23.81 0.33 -14.18
C GLY A 385 -22.87 -0.75 -13.63
N ILE A 386 -23.25 -2.04 -13.62
CA ILE A 386 -22.41 -3.12 -13.08
C ILE A 386 -22.38 -4.37 -13.97
N ASN A 387 -23.47 -4.69 -14.67
CA ASN A 387 -23.53 -5.86 -15.55
C ASN A 387 -22.96 -5.51 -16.93
N ILE A 388 -22.45 -6.50 -17.65
CA ILE A 388 -21.98 -6.33 -19.03
C ILE A 388 -22.84 -7.21 -19.93
N GLU A 389 -23.42 -6.64 -20.97
CA GLU A 389 -24.02 -7.42 -22.04
C GLU A 389 -23.03 -7.55 -23.19
N LEU A 390 -22.76 -8.78 -23.63
CA LEU A 390 -22.05 -9.08 -24.87
C LEU A 390 -23.02 -9.75 -25.84
N VAL A 391 -23.23 -9.10 -26.97
CA VAL A 391 -24.01 -9.61 -28.09
C VAL A 391 -23.03 -10.23 -29.07
N VAL A 392 -23.26 -11.48 -29.46
CA VAL A 392 -22.46 -12.23 -30.45
C VAL A 392 -23.41 -12.80 -31.50
N GLY A 393 -23.48 -12.14 -32.66
CA GLY A 393 -24.51 -12.43 -33.66
C GLY A 393 -25.93 -12.24 -33.08
N SER A 394 -26.72 -13.31 -33.06
CA SER A 394 -28.07 -13.33 -32.46
C SER A 394 -28.08 -13.64 -30.96
N LYS A 395 -26.95 -14.08 -30.37
CA LYS A 395 -26.88 -14.49 -28.97
C LYS A 395 -26.55 -13.30 -28.08
N ARG A 396 -27.14 -13.28 -26.89
CA ARG A 396 -26.87 -12.29 -25.85
C ARG A 396 -26.36 -12.99 -24.61
N TYR A 397 -25.23 -12.51 -24.10
CA TYR A 397 -24.61 -12.97 -22.87
C TYR A 397 -24.62 -11.82 -21.87
N VAL A 398 -25.09 -12.07 -20.66
CA VAL A 398 -25.01 -11.07 -19.57
C VAL A 398 -24.06 -11.55 -18.51
N PHE A 399 -23.07 -10.74 -18.22
CA PHE A 399 -22.10 -10.94 -17.16
C PHE A 399 -22.48 -10.12 -15.94
N LYS A 400 -22.32 -10.71 -14.75
CA LYS A 400 -22.39 -10.02 -13.46
C LYS A 400 -20.98 -9.99 -12.82
N PRO A 401 -20.17 -8.98 -13.15
CA PRO A 401 -18.92 -8.71 -12.45
C PRO A 401 -19.14 -8.49 -10.94
N PRO A 402 -18.15 -8.82 -10.10
CA PRO A 402 -18.27 -8.68 -8.65
C PRO A 402 -18.22 -7.22 -8.17
N ALA A 403 -17.84 -6.28 -9.04
CA ALA A 403 -17.82 -4.85 -8.75
C ALA A 403 -17.93 -4.02 -10.03
N ARG A 404 -18.47 -2.80 -9.91
CA ARG A 404 -18.61 -1.82 -11.01
C ARG A 404 -17.30 -1.48 -11.70
N THR A 405 -16.22 -1.35 -10.93
CA THR A 405 -14.88 -1.04 -11.45
C THR A 405 -14.30 -2.20 -12.26
N VAL A 406 -14.54 -3.43 -11.83
CA VAL A 406 -14.22 -4.64 -12.60
C VAL A 406 -15.04 -4.67 -13.90
N ALA A 407 -16.33 -4.33 -13.82
CA ALA A 407 -17.19 -4.24 -15.00
C ALA A 407 -16.67 -3.24 -16.04
N GLN A 408 -16.29 -2.05 -15.60
CA GLN A 408 -15.70 -1.03 -16.47
C GLN A 408 -14.39 -1.49 -17.10
N HIS A 409 -13.54 -2.19 -16.33
CA HIS A 409 -12.28 -2.72 -16.85
C HIS A 409 -12.49 -3.79 -17.92
N TRP A 410 -13.40 -4.75 -17.68
CA TRP A 410 -13.78 -5.77 -18.66
C TRP A 410 -14.35 -5.13 -19.92
N LEU A 411 -15.28 -4.20 -19.78
CA LEU A 411 -15.89 -3.51 -20.91
C LEU A 411 -14.82 -2.77 -21.73
N SER A 412 -13.88 -2.09 -21.07
CA SER A 412 -12.76 -1.44 -21.75
C SER A 412 -11.84 -2.44 -22.47
N ALA A 413 -11.58 -3.62 -21.88
CA ALA A 413 -10.76 -4.66 -22.50
C ALA A 413 -11.46 -5.24 -23.74
N ILE A 414 -12.74 -5.59 -23.61
CA ILE A 414 -13.56 -6.10 -24.72
C ILE A 414 -13.64 -5.06 -25.83
N ASN A 415 -13.96 -3.80 -25.52
CA ASN A 415 -14.00 -2.74 -26.53
C ASN A 415 -12.63 -2.48 -27.17
N GLY A 416 -11.53 -2.66 -26.43
CA GLY A 416 -10.18 -2.62 -26.99
C GLY A 416 -9.93 -3.73 -28.00
N LEU A 417 -10.42 -4.95 -27.75
CA LEU A 417 -10.34 -6.06 -28.71
C LEU A 417 -11.20 -5.76 -29.95
N LEU A 418 -12.40 -5.24 -29.76
CA LEU A 418 -13.32 -4.88 -30.85
C LEU A 418 -12.78 -3.71 -31.71
N ALA A 419 -12.06 -2.75 -31.11
CA ALA A 419 -11.53 -1.59 -31.82
C ALA A 419 -10.23 -1.86 -32.61
N ASN A 420 -9.45 -2.87 -32.22
CA ASN A 420 -8.15 -3.18 -32.84
C ASN A 420 -8.25 -4.19 -34.01
N ALA A 421 -9.42 -4.33 -34.62
CA ALA A 421 -9.58 -5.07 -35.86
C ALA A 421 -8.67 -4.48 -36.94
N PRO A 422 -7.79 -5.25 -37.60
CA PRO A 422 -7.20 -4.78 -38.84
C PRO A 422 -8.35 -4.50 -39.81
N MET A 423 -8.52 -3.25 -40.25
CA MET A 423 -9.42 -2.95 -41.36
C MET A 423 -8.94 -3.78 -42.55
N THR A 424 -9.72 -4.79 -42.93
CA THR A 424 -9.51 -5.53 -44.16
C THR A 424 -9.74 -4.58 -45.32
N VAL A 425 -8.73 -4.46 -46.20
CA VAL A 425 -8.71 -3.56 -47.37
C VAL A 425 -9.83 -3.88 -48.38
N GLU A 426 -10.59 -4.96 -48.17
CA GLU A 426 -11.74 -5.35 -48.99
C GLU A 426 -13.00 -4.47 -48.79
N ASP A 427 -13.06 -3.63 -47.75
CA ASP A 427 -14.20 -2.72 -47.51
C ASP A 427 -14.07 -1.35 -48.20
N ILE A 428 -13.06 -1.14 -49.06
CA ILE A 428 -12.94 0.03 -49.95
C ILE A 428 -13.32 -0.40 -51.37
N GLN A 429 -14.58 -0.77 -51.59
CA GLN A 429 -15.16 -0.65 -52.92
C GLN A 429 -15.85 0.72 -52.99
N GLU A 430 -15.26 1.61 -53.78
CA GLU A 430 -15.90 2.87 -54.17
C GLU A 430 -17.26 2.54 -54.83
N PRO A 431 -18.35 3.22 -54.46
CA PRO A 431 -19.63 3.01 -55.11
C PRO A 431 -19.52 3.37 -56.59
N ASP A 432 -19.87 2.44 -57.47
CA ASP A 432 -20.00 2.64 -58.91
C ASP A 432 -20.82 3.91 -59.18
N ILE A 433 -20.14 4.94 -59.71
CA ILE A 433 -20.79 6.15 -60.23
C ILE A 433 -21.37 5.76 -61.60
N PRO A 434 -22.70 5.79 -61.78
CA PRO A 434 -23.28 5.50 -63.08
C PRO A 434 -22.95 6.65 -64.05
N HIS A 435 -22.15 6.36 -65.08
CA HIS A 435 -21.96 7.26 -66.20
C HIS A 435 -23.24 7.32 -67.03
N SER A 436 -23.88 8.49 -67.03
CA SER A 436 -24.93 8.91 -67.96
C SER A 436 -24.38 9.19 -69.35
#